data_AF-A0A0V8E547-F1
#
_entry.id   AF-A0A0V8E547-F1
#
_cell.length_a   1.000
_cell.length_b   1.000
_cell.length_c   1.000
_cell.angle_alpha   90.00
_cell.angle_beta   90.00
_cell.angle_gamma   90.00
#
_symmetry.space_group_name_H-M   'P 1'
#
loop_
_entity.id
_entity.type
_entity.pdbx_description
1 polymer ?
#
loop_
_entity_poly.entity_id
_entity_poly.type
_entity_poly.pdbx_seq_one_letter_code
_entity_poly.pdbx_strand_id
1 'polypeptide(L)'
;MKKKLHRNKPLFIYVTEEEKKKILNSMKRANAKTITNYVRKLALNEGEIIIYNFSELKDSLSETGKYVYELNKIGNNVNQIAKKVNESDVVATEDVQYLLSQVEQMKSNYETTFNLLLKELNRVMRSN
;
A
#
# COMPACT_ATOMS: atom_id res chain seq x y z
N MET A 1 -36.62 40.57 -14.14
CA MET A 1 -35.29 40.86 -13.57
C MET A 1 -34.62 39.56 -13.15
N LYS A 2 -33.35 39.31 -13.53
CA LYS A 2 -32.62 38.12 -13.08
C LYS A 2 -32.37 38.23 -11.56
N LYS A 3 -32.74 37.21 -10.81
CA LYS A 3 -32.57 37.15 -9.35
C LYS A 3 -31.08 37.25 -8.99
N LYS A 4 -30.67 38.28 -8.24
CA LYS A 4 -29.28 38.47 -7.80
C LYS A 4 -28.99 37.49 -6.66
N LEU A 5 -28.32 36.38 -6.97
CA LEU A 5 -27.94 35.37 -5.99
C LEU A 5 -26.66 35.81 -5.25
N HIS A 6 -26.64 35.64 -3.93
CA HIS A 6 -25.42 35.79 -3.12
C HIS A 6 -24.33 34.78 -3.54
N ARG A 7 -24.72 33.56 -3.90
CA ARG A 7 -23.83 32.51 -4.42
C ARG A 7 -24.16 32.28 -5.89
N ASN A 8 -23.47 32.99 -6.78
CA ASN A 8 -23.77 33.04 -8.22
C ASN A 8 -22.74 32.34 -9.11
N LYS A 9 -21.67 31.78 -8.53
CA LYS A 9 -20.64 31.03 -9.27
C LYS A 9 -21.00 29.54 -9.30
N PRO A 10 -21.25 28.94 -10.48
CA PRO A 10 -21.50 27.51 -10.59
C PRO A 10 -20.19 26.71 -10.50
N LEU A 11 -20.28 25.49 -9.97
CA LEU A 11 -19.23 24.46 -10.02
C LEU A 11 -19.86 23.21 -10.61
N PHE A 12 -19.24 22.66 -11.67
CA PHE A 12 -19.71 21.45 -12.33
C PHE A 12 -18.83 20.28 -11.92
N ILE A 13 -19.46 19.15 -11.61
CA ILE A 13 -18.78 17.90 -11.26
C ILE A 13 -19.39 16.82 -12.14
N TYR A 14 -18.54 16.17 -12.94
CA TYR A 14 -18.93 15.02 -13.74
C TYR A 14 -18.82 13.77 -12.89
N VAL A 15 -19.86 12.94 -12.91
CA VAL A 15 -19.94 11.70 -12.14
C VAL A 15 -20.62 10.63 -12.97
N THR A 16 -20.25 9.39 -12.74
CA THR A 16 -21.00 8.22 -13.20
C THR A 16 -22.32 8.08 -12.43
N GLU A 17 -23.24 7.27 -12.95
CA GLU A 17 -24.53 7.01 -12.27
C GLU A 17 -24.33 6.36 -10.89
N GLU A 18 -23.31 5.51 -10.75
CA GLU A 18 -22.99 4.87 -9.48
C GLU A 18 -22.48 5.88 -8.44
N GLU A 19 -21.55 6.74 -8.84
CA GLU A 19 -21.03 7.81 -7.99
C GLU A 19 -22.14 8.78 -7.57
N LYS A 20 -23.03 9.15 -8.50
CA LYS A 20 -24.20 9.99 -8.20
C LYS A 20 -25.09 9.36 -7.14
N LYS A 21 -25.38 8.05 -7.24
CA LYS A 21 -26.17 7.32 -6.24
C LYS A 21 -25.48 7.33 -4.87
N LYS A 22 -24.17 7.09 -4.82
CA LYS A 22 -23.36 7.14 -3.59
C LYS A 22 -23.41 8.53 -2.95
N ILE A 23 -23.20 9.59 -3.73
CA ILE A 23 -23.23 10.99 -3.25
C ILE A 23 -24.61 11.33 -2.66
N LEU A 24 -25.70 10.96 -3.35
CA LEU A 24 -27.06 11.22 -2.86
C LEU A 24 -27.38 10.46 -1.56
N ASN A 25 -26.89 9.23 -1.42
CA ASN A 25 -27.06 8.47 -0.19
C ASN A 25 -26.28 9.11 0.97
N SER A 26 -25.05 9.56 0.73
CA SER A 26 -24.26 10.27 1.74
C SER A 26 -24.87 11.62 2.11
N MET A 27 -25.44 12.36 1.16
CA MET A 27 -26.21 13.58 1.41
C MET A 27 -27.39 13.32 2.35
N LYS A 28 -28.15 12.24 2.12
CA LYS A 28 -29.28 11.85 2.99
C LYS A 28 -28.80 11.50 4.41
N ARG A 29 -27.71 10.73 4.53
CA ARG A 29 -27.10 10.39 5.83
C ARG A 29 -26.64 11.63 6.59
N ALA A 30 -26.08 12.62 5.89
CA ALA A 30 -25.66 13.90 6.46
C ALA A 30 -26.83 14.88 6.71
N ASN A 31 -28.09 14.44 6.52
CA ASN A 31 -29.30 15.25 6.67
C ASN A 31 -29.26 16.59 5.91
N ALA A 32 -28.61 16.61 4.75
CA ALA A 32 -28.45 17.82 3.95
C ALA A 32 -29.61 17.99 2.97
N LYS A 33 -30.23 19.17 2.97
CA LYS A 33 -31.43 19.48 2.16
C LYS A 33 -31.16 19.52 0.65
N THR A 34 -29.95 19.86 0.22
CA THR A 34 -29.59 19.96 -1.19
C THR A 34 -28.17 19.47 -1.43
N ILE A 35 -27.93 18.93 -2.63
CA ILE A 35 -26.60 18.45 -3.03
C ILE A 35 -25.57 19.59 -3.03
N THR A 36 -25.99 20.80 -3.42
CA THR A 36 -25.15 22.00 -3.40
C THR A 36 -24.72 22.37 -1.97
N ASN A 37 -25.59 22.19 -0.97
CA ASN A 37 -25.23 22.44 0.42
C ASN A 37 -24.33 21.34 0.98
N TYR A 38 -24.63 20.09 0.66
CA TYR A 38 -23.82 18.95 1.07
C TYR A 38 -22.39 19.03 0.55
N VAL A 39 -22.22 19.10 -0.77
CA VAL A 39 -20.89 19.16 -1.41
C VAL A 39 -20.12 20.40 -0.97
N ARG A 40 -20.78 21.56 -0.85
CA ARG A 40 -20.10 22.79 -0.41
C ARG A 40 -19.66 22.73 1.05
N LYS A 41 -20.48 22.19 1.95
CA LYS A 41 -20.09 22.03 3.36
C LYS A 41 -18.97 21.02 3.52
N LEU A 42 -19.06 19.90 2.82
CA LEU A 42 -18.01 18.89 2.77
C LEU A 42 -16.70 19.48 2.24
N ALA A 43 -16.73 20.20 1.13
CA ALA A 43 -15.53 20.78 0.52
C ALA A 43 -14.91 21.95 1.30
N LEU A 44 -15.67 22.64 2.17
CA LEU A 44 -15.18 23.81 2.90
C LEU A 44 -14.82 23.52 4.36
N ASN A 45 -15.60 22.67 5.05
CA ASN A 45 -15.61 22.63 6.52
C ASN A 45 -15.63 21.21 7.12
N GLU A 46 -16.16 20.21 6.41
CA GLU A 46 -16.46 18.88 6.99
C GLU A 46 -15.67 17.73 6.34
N GLY A 47 -14.99 17.98 5.22
CA GLY A 47 -14.15 17.00 4.56
C GLY A 47 -12.74 17.04 5.16
N GLU A 48 -12.37 16.01 5.89
CA GLU A 48 -10.97 15.76 6.19
C GLU A 48 -10.31 15.22 4.91
N ILE A 49 -9.43 16.02 4.30
CA ILE A 49 -8.57 15.52 3.23
C ILE A 49 -7.39 14.84 3.93
N ILE A 50 -7.51 13.54 4.15
CA ILE A 50 -6.39 12.74 4.65
C ILE A 50 -5.42 12.53 3.48
N ILE A 51 -4.40 13.36 3.43
CA ILE A 51 -3.29 13.19 2.49
C ILE A 51 -2.30 12.22 3.12
N TYR A 52 -2.34 10.97 2.68
CA TYR A 52 -1.34 9.98 3.09
C TYR A 52 -0.03 10.27 2.35
N ASN A 53 0.93 10.87 3.05
CA ASN A 53 2.29 11.00 2.54
C ASN A 53 3.07 9.70 2.81
N PHE A 54 3.14 8.83 1.80
CA PHE A 54 3.91 7.59 1.87
C PHE A 54 5.40 7.74 1.55
N SER A 55 5.93 8.97 1.46
CA SER A 55 7.36 9.16 1.15
C SER A 55 8.25 8.53 2.22
N GLU A 56 7.90 8.68 3.51
CA GLU A 56 8.63 8.01 4.60
C GLU A 56 8.54 6.48 4.51
N LEU A 57 7.39 5.94 4.11
CA LEU A 57 7.21 4.51 3.90
C LEU A 57 8.05 4.03 2.70
N LYS A 58 8.11 4.80 1.62
CA LYS A 58 8.93 4.47 0.45
C LYS A 58 10.43 4.47 0.77
N ASP A 59 10.87 5.43 1.60
CA ASP A 59 12.27 5.53 2.01
C ASP A 59 12.63 4.41 3.00
N SER A 60 11.76 4.08 3.95
CA SER A 60 11.96 2.94 4.85
C SER A 60 11.90 1.59 4.11
N LEU A 61 11.06 1.48 3.09
CA LEU A 61 10.99 0.30 2.24
C LEU A 61 12.12 0.22 1.21
N SER A 62 12.95 1.25 1.01
CA SER A 62 14.12 1.11 0.12
C SER A 62 15.11 0.06 0.62
N GLU A 63 15.17 -0.17 1.94
CA GLU A 63 15.93 -1.30 2.49
C GLU A 63 15.36 -2.66 2.08
N THR A 64 14.08 -2.73 1.70
CA THR A 64 13.50 -3.99 1.21
C THR A 64 14.04 -4.43 -0.15
N GLY A 65 14.59 -3.49 -0.93
CA GLY A 65 15.29 -3.81 -2.17
C GLY A 65 16.54 -4.70 -1.94
N LYS A 66 17.19 -4.59 -0.77
CA LYS A 66 18.29 -5.48 -0.39
C LYS A 66 17.82 -6.93 -0.19
N TYR A 67 16.60 -7.15 0.30
CA TYR A 67 16.07 -8.51 0.46
C TYR A 67 15.78 -9.19 -0.87
N VAL A 68 15.24 -8.46 -1.86
CA VAL A 68 15.04 -9.01 -3.22
C VAL A 68 16.37 -9.48 -3.81
N TYR A 69 17.45 -8.73 -3.59
CA TYR A 69 18.79 -9.12 -4.01
C TYR A 69 19.29 -10.39 -3.31
N GLU A 70 19.15 -10.48 -1.98
CA GLU A 70 19.52 -11.69 -1.23
C GLU A 70 18.68 -12.91 -1.63
N LEU A 71 17.37 -12.74 -1.87
CA LEU A 71 16.49 -13.79 -2.39
C LEU A 71 16.96 -14.31 -3.75
N ASN A 72 17.36 -13.41 -4.66
CA ASN A 72 17.89 -13.79 -5.97
C ASN A 72 19.19 -14.59 -5.85
N LYS A 73 20.08 -14.25 -4.91
CA LYS A 73 21.29 -15.05 -4.65
C LYS A 73 20.96 -16.45 -4.17
N ILE A 74 20.00 -16.59 -3.27
CA ILE A 74 19.57 -17.90 -2.77
C ILE A 74 18.95 -18.73 -3.88
N GLY A 75 18.06 -18.14 -4.68
CA GLY A 75 17.46 -18.81 -5.85
C GLY A 75 18.52 -19.31 -6.84
N ASN A 76 19.58 -18.52 -7.07
CA ASN A 76 20.72 -18.93 -7.89
C ASN A 76 21.50 -20.10 -7.26
N ASN A 77 21.74 -20.10 -5.96
CA ASN A 77 22.44 -21.18 -5.26
C ASN A 77 21.62 -22.50 -5.26
N VAL A 78 20.30 -22.40 -5.06
CA VAL A 78 19.38 -23.55 -5.15
C VAL A 78 19.40 -24.15 -6.56
N ASN A 79 19.34 -23.30 -7.60
CA ASN A 79 19.42 -23.75 -8.99
C ASN A 79 20.76 -24.44 -9.31
N GLN A 80 21.87 -23.94 -8.76
CA GLN A 80 23.17 -24.58 -8.95
C GLN A 80 23.21 -25.99 -8.35
N ILE A 81 22.63 -26.17 -7.17
CA ILE A 81 22.61 -27.48 -6.52
C ILE A 81 21.64 -28.42 -7.21
N ALA A 82 20.46 -27.95 -7.64
CA ALA A 82 19.56 -28.74 -8.47
C ALA A 82 20.23 -29.20 -9.78
N LYS A 83 21.00 -28.31 -10.43
CA LYS A 83 21.76 -28.66 -11.65
C LYS A 83 22.85 -29.69 -11.36
N LYS A 84 23.58 -29.54 -10.25
CA LYS A 84 24.63 -30.48 -9.82
C LYS A 84 24.05 -31.86 -9.49
N VAL A 85 22.91 -31.92 -8.79
CA VAL A 85 22.15 -33.17 -8.54
C VAL A 85 21.82 -33.86 -9.86
N ASN A 86 21.25 -33.12 -10.81
CA ASN A 86 20.85 -33.66 -12.12
C ASN A 86 22.05 -34.12 -12.97
N GLU A 87 23.23 -33.56 -12.78
CA GLU A 87 24.44 -33.88 -13.55
C GLU A 87 25.29 -35.00 -12.93
N SER A 88 25.33 -35.15 -11.60
CA SER A 88 26.23 -36.09 -10.92
C SER A 88 25.55 -37.19 -10.11
N ASP A 89 24.23 -37.17 -9.93
CA ASP A 89 23.44 -38.14 -9.12
C ASP A 89 23.94 -38.30 -7.65
N VAL A 90 24.85 -37.41 -7.23
CA VAL A 90 25.53 -37.41 -5.94
C VAL A 90 25.62 -35.96 -5.47
N VAL A 91 25.14 -35.71 -4.26
CA VAL A 91 25.18 -34.40 -3.61
C VAL A 91 26.13 -34.46 -2.42
N ALA A 92 27.09 -33.54 -2.37
CA ALA A 92 27.96 -33.40 -1.22
C ALA A 92 27.15 -32.86 -0.03
N THR A 93 27.27 -33.50 1.13
CA THR A 93 26.53 -33.12 2.35
C THR A 93 26.81 -31.67 2.75
N GLU A 94 28.02 -31.16 2.46
CA GLU A 94 28.40 -29.77 2.70
C GLU A 94 27.58 -28.78 1.85
N ASP A 95 27.27 -29.11 0.59
CA ASP A 95 26.47 -28.26 -0.31
C ASP A 95 25.03 -28.11 0.22
N VAL A 96 24.46 -29.19 0.77
CA VAL A 96 23.11 -29.18 1.39
C VAL A 96 23.11 -28.40 2.69
N GLN A 97 24.12 -28.59 3.55
CA GLN A 97 24.24 -27.82 4.79
C GLN A 97 24.42 -26.32 4.51
N TYR A 98 25.19 -25.98 3.48
CA TYR A 98 25.33 -24.59 3.05
C TYR A 98 24.00 -23.99 2.61
N LEU A 99 23.21 -24.69 1.78
CA LEU A 99 21.87 -24.23 1.41
C LEU A 99 20.94 -24.05 2.61
N LEU A 100 20.92 -25.02 3.52
CA LEU A 100 20.08 -24.95 4.73
C LEU A 100 20.42 -23.70 5.54
N SER A 101 21.70 -23.35 5.68
CA SER A 101 22.13 -22.14 6.37
C SER A 101 21.65 -20.86 5.66
N GLN A 102 21.67 -20.83 4.33
CA GLN A 102 21.20 -19.69 3.54
C GLN A 102 19.67 -19.53 3.64
N VAL A 103 18.93 -20.64 3.66
CA VAL A 103 17.46 -20.64 3.85
C VAL A 103 17.07 -20.20 5.26
N GLU A 104 17.80 -20.62 6.30
CA GLU A 104 17.59 -20.13 7.66
C GLU A 104 17.82 -18.63 7.78
N GLN A 105 18.91 -18.13 7.18
CA GLN A 105 19.24 -16.71 7.17
C GLN A 105 18.15 -15.89 6.44
N MET A 106 17.60 -16.42 5.34
CA MET A 106 16.47 -15.83 4.64
C MET A 106 15.21 -15.74 5.50
N LYS A 107 14.88 -16.81 6.23
CA LYS A 107 13.72 -16.84 7.13
C LYS A 107 13.84 -15.75 8.20
N SER A 108 15.02 -15.63 8.82
CA SER A 108 15.30 -14.59 9.82
C SER A 108 15.18 -13.16 9.24
N ASN A 109 15.73 -12.93 8.04
CA ASN A 109 15.63 -11.64 7.36
C ASN A 109 14.18 -11.30 7.00
N TYR A 110 13.39 -12.27 6.55
CA TYR A 110 11.97 -12.09 6.26
C TYR A 110 11.18 -11.71 7.51
N GLU A 111 11.36 -12.43 8.61
CA GLU A 111 10.69 -12.15 9.89
C GLU A 111 11.03 -10.74 10.41
N THR A 112 12.30 -10.34 10.31
CA THR A 112 12.74 -8.99 10.69
C THR A 112 12.04 -7.91 9.86
N THR A 113 11.97 -8.11 8.55
CA THR A 113 11.34 -7.17 7.60
C THR A 113 9.85 -7.04 7.84
N PHE A 114 9.18 -8.17 8.04
CA PHE A 114 7.74 -8.21 8.32
C PHE A 114 7.40 -7.44 9.60
N ASN A 115 8.22 -7.60 10.64
CA ASN A 115 8.05 -6.86 11.90
C ASN A 115 8.29 -5.35 11.73
N LEU A 116 9.27 -4.93 10.92
CA LEU A 116 9.50 -3.52 10.60
C LEU A 116 8.31 -2.91 9.83
N LEU A 117 7.79 -3.63 8.83
CA LEU A 117 6.59 -3.26 8.09
C LEU A 117 5.38 -3.06 9.00
N LEU A 118 5.14 -4.02 9.92
CA LEU A 118 4.05 -3.90 10.89
C LEU A 118 4.23 -2.72 11.83
N LYS A 119 5.46 -2.42 12.24
CA LYS A 119 5.76 -1.26 13.10
C LYS A 119 5.46 0.05 12.39
N GLU A 120 5.87 0.19 11.13
CA GLU A 120 5.62 1.39 10.33
C GLU A 120 4.13 1.56 9.99
N LEU A 121 3.43 0.48 9.64
CA LEU A 121 1.98 0.52 9.46
C LEU A 121 1.26 1.00 10.72
N ASN A 122 1.65 0.49 11.89
CA ASN A 122 1.08 0.93 13.16
C ASN A 122 1.38 2.40 13.48
N ARG A 123 2.57 2.89 13.12
CA ARG A 123 2.93 4.31 13.28
C ARG A 123 2.05 5.21 12.41
N VAL A 124 1.87 4.87 11.14
CA VAL A 124 1.01 5.63 10.22
C VAL A 124 -0.45 5.57 10.68
N MET A 125 -0.93 4.42 11.17
CA MET A 125 -2.31 4.26 11.65
C MET A 125 -2.59 5.00 12.97
N ARG A 126 -1.61 5.16 13.87
CA ARG A 126 -1.74 5.91 15.14
C ARG A 126 -1.56 7.42 15.00
N SER A 127 -1.03 7.87 13.87
CA SER A 127 -0.82 9.29 13.56
C SER A 127 -2.06 9.94 12.92
N ASN A 128 -3.10 9.13 12.66
CA ASN A 128 -4.47 9.54 12.33
C ASN A 128 -5.37 9.30 13.54
#